data_AF-A0A251PDG5-F1
#
_entry.id   AF-A0A251PDG5-F1
#
_cell.length_a   1.000
_cell.length_b   1.000
_cell.length_c   1.000
_cell.angle_alpha   90.00
_cell.angle_beta   90.00
_cell.angle_gamma   90.00
#
_symmetry.space_group_name_H-M   'P 1'
#
loop_
_entity.id
_entity.type
_entity.pdbx_description
1 polymer ?
#
loop_
_entity_poly.entity_id
_entity_poly.type
_entity_poly.pdbx_seq_one_letter_code
_entity_poly.pdbx_strand_id
1 'polypeptide(L)'
;MNAVTLCTHNINFNIQHHFSASANPNWPKSSSIRRRNPNTATRPSSLVIETVEGKAVSDSERTPPYVARRLILLRHANSSWEDPSLKDHDRPLSETGQADAVKVSHKLQQLGWIPQLILSSNAVRTRETLTIMQQQVRGFLEAEVHYISSFYSIAAMDGQTAEHLQHVICNYSRDDILTVMCMGHNRGWEEAASMFTGASIELKTCNAALLETTGKSWDEAFALAGLGGWKLQGIVKPSTSL
;
A
#
# COMPACT_ATOMS: atom_id res chain seq x y z
N MET A 1 22.29 18.16 45.58
CA MET A 1 23.49 17.43 45.13
C MET A 1 23.14 15.96 45.06
N ASN A 2 23.17 15.40 43.85
CA ASN A 2 23.47 14.01 43.49
C ASN A 2 22.89 13.77 42.09
N ALA A 3 23.79 13.93 41.11
CA ALA A 3 23.54 13.69 39.70
C ALA A 3 23.57 12.18 39.43
N VAL A 4 22.59 11.67 38.69
CA VAL A 4 22.60 10.31 38.15
C VAL A 4 22.92 10.42 36.66
N THR A 5 24.03 9.77 36.32
CA THR A 5 24.73 9.72 35.04
C THR A 5 23.89 9.05 33.95
N LEU A 6 23.71 9.75 32.83
CA LEU A 6 23.22 9.20 31.56
C LEU A 6 24.40 8.55 30.83
N CYS A 7 24.38 7.23 30.66
CA CYS A 7 25.28 6.51 29.76
C CYS A 7 24.62 6.35 28.38
N THR A 8 24.97 7.22 27.44
CA THR A 8 24.65 7.06 26.01
C THR A 8 25.72 6.19 25.34
N HIS A 9 25.33 5.03 24.81
CA HIS A 9 26.18 4.22 23.94
C HIS A 9 26.03 4.70 22.49
N ASN A 10 27.05 5.43 22.02
CA ASN A 10 27.25 5.74 20.60
C ASN A 10 27.87 4.54 19.89
N ILE A 11 27.14 3.94 18.95
CA ILE A 11 27.67 2.92 18.04
C ILE A 11 28.04 3.63 16.73
N ASN A 12 29.34 3.82 16.50
CA ASN A 12 29.91 4.30 15.25
C ASN A 12 29.90 3.19 14.20
N PHE A 13 29.10 3.32 13.14
CA PHE A 13 29.26 2.54 11.91
C PHE A 13 30.16 3.30 10.94
N ASN A 14 31.38 2.80 10.77
CA ASN A 14 32.38 3.28 9.84
C ASN A 14 32.35 2.37 8.60
N ILE A 15 31.80 2.82 7.47
CA ILE A 15 31.86 2.09 6.20
C ILE A 15 32.72 2.90 5.24
N GLN A 16 33.88 2.33 4.93
CA GLN A 16 34.88 2.87 4.02
C GLN A 16 34.37 2.83 2.57
N HIS A 17 34.52 3.96 1.88
CA HIS A 17 34.38 4.06 0.43
C HIS A 17 35.62 3.45 -0.25
N HIS A 18 35.40 2.39 -1.04
CA HIS A 18 36.37 1.96 -2.05
C HIS A 18 35.89 2.38 -3.44
N PHE A 19 36.57 3.39 -4.00
CA PHE A 19 36.55 3.71 -5.41
C PHE A 19 37.50 2.76 -6.16
N SER A 20 37.01 2.15 -7.24
CA SER A 20 37.86 1.57 -8.29
C SER A 20 37.28 1.96 -9.65
N ALA A 21 38.08 2.70 -10.41
CA ALA A 21 37.82 3.14 -11.77
C ALA A 21 38.51 2.21 -12.78
N SER A 22 37.83 1.87 -13.87
CA SER A 22 38.34 1.45 -15.20
C SER A 22 37.17 0.82 -15.97
N ALA A 23 37.04 0.85 -17.29
CA ALA A 23 37.57 1.65 -18.39
C ALA A 23 36.64 1.34 -19.58
N ASN A 24 36.32 2.35 -20.40
CA ASN A 24 35.60 2.20 -21.67
C ASN A 24 36.51 1.62 -22.76
N PRO A 25 35.93 0.92 -23.76
CA PRO A 25 36.44 1.01 -25.12
C PRO A 25 35.39 1.40 -26.17
N ASN A 26 35.83 2.31 -27.05
CA ASN A 26 35.20 2.83 -28.25
C ASN A 26 35.04 1.78 -29.38
N TRP A 27 34.06 1.98 -30.27
CA TRP A 27 34.13 1.59 -31.69
C TRP A 27 33.40 2.65 -32.57
N PRO A 28 33.80 2.88 -33.85
CA PRO A 28 33.98 4.22 -34.40
C PRO A 28 32.87 4.72 -35.34
N LYS A 29 32.94 6.03 -35.57
CA LYS A 29 32.33 6.74 -36.70
C LYS A 29 33.21 6.58 -37.94
N SER A 30 32.61 6.27 -39.09
CA SER A 30 33.21 6.50 -40.40
C SER A 30 32.54 7.67 -41.12
N SER A 31 33.39 8.47 -41.74
CA SER A 31 33.16 9.52 -42.72
C SER A 31 32.56 8.94 -44.01
N SER A 32 32.07 9.66 -45.04
CA SER A 32 32.48 10.94 -45.61
C SER A 32 31.60 11.27 -46.84
N ILE A 33 31.29 12.56 -47.04
CA ILE A 33 31.55 13.37 -48.26
C ILE A 33 30.55 13.39 -49.46
N ARG A 34 30.09 14.65 -49.73
CA ARG A 34 29.75 15.35 -51.02
C ARG A 34 28.43 14.98 -51.72
N ARG A 35 27.64 15.90 -52.31
CA ARG A 35 27.98 17.06 -53.18
C ARG A 35 26.78 18.06 -53.32
N ARG A 36 27.11 19.28 -53.76
CA ARG A 36 26.33 20.53 -54.04
C ARG A 36 25.20 20.36 -55.11
N ASN A 37 23.99 20.95 -54.96
CA ASN A 37 23.48 22.33 -55.32
C ASN A 37 23.08 22.49 -56.83
N PRO A 38 22.32 23.53 -57.28
CA PRO A 38 20.90 23.88 -57.08
C PRO A 38 20.10 24.13 -58.41
N ASN A 39 18.88 24.69 -58.27
CA ASN A 39 18.02 25.41 -59.25
C ASN A 39 17.11 24.60 -60.19
N THR A 40 15.79 24.88 -60.11
CA THR A 40 15.07 25.71 -61.11
C THR A 40 13.61 25.92 -60.72
N ALA A 41 13.13 27.15 -60.91
CA ALA A 41 11.76 27.60 -60.70
C ALA A 41 10.83 27.12 -61.83
N THR A 42 9.54 26.95 -61.54
CA THR A 42 8.43 27.48 -62.37
C THR A 42 7.07 27.19 -61.72
N ARG A 43 6.21 28.21 -61.70
CA ARG A 43 4.76 28.16 -61.43
C ARG A 43 4.06 28.03 -62.81
N PRO A 44 2.83 27.51 -62.92
CA PRO A 44 1.68 28.39 -62.69
C PRO A 44 0.35 27.74 -62.21
N SER A 45 -0.55 28.65 -61.80
CA SER A 45 -2.01 28.64 -61.99
C SER A 45 -2.92 27.64 -61.25
N SER A 46 -3.80 28.26 -60.44
CA SER A 46 -5.22 27.96 -60.22
C SER A 46 -5.65 26.57 -59.79
N LEU A 47 -6.18 26.48 -58.56
CA LEU A 47 -7.47 25.87 -58.28
C LEU A 47 -7.91 26.32 -56.88
N VAL A 48 -9.04 27.03 -56.86
CA VAL A 48 -9.76 27.38 -55.64
C VAL A 48 -10.43 26.10 -55.15
N ILE A 49 -10.04 25.61 -53.98
CA ILE A 49 -10.79 24.60 -53.24
C ILE A 49 -10.86 25.11 -51.81
N GLU A 50 -12.05 25.59 -51.44
CA GLU A 50 -12.45 25.82 -50.06
C GLU A 50 -12.16 24.56 -49.25
N THR A 51 -11.28 24.68 -48.25
CA THR A 51 -11.13 23.64 -47.25
C THR A 51 -11.41 24.27 -45.90
N VAL A 52 -12.55 23.83 -45.37
CA VAL A 52 -13.11 24.05 -44.04
C VAL A 52 -12.01 24.22 -43.00
N GLU A 53 -12.08 25.31 -42.24
CA GLU A 53 -11.25 25.53 -41.06
C GLU A 53 -11.22 24.25 -40.22
N GLY A 54 -10.00 23.72 -40.06
CA GLY A 54 -9.74 22.59 -39.19
C GLY A 54 -10.25 22.92 -37.80
N LYS A 55 -11.39 22.35 -37.44
CA LYS A 55 -11.89 22.28 -36.07
C LYS A 55 -10.76 21.63 -35.28
N ALA A 56 -10.07 22.43 -34.48
CA ALA A 56 -9.12 21.95 -33.51
C ALA A 56 -9.81 20.82 -32.75
N VAL A 57 -9.30 19.60 -32.90
CA VAL A 57 -9.67 18.48 -32.06
C VAL A 57 -9.22 18.91 -30.68
N SER A 58 -10.18 19.40 -29.89
CA SER A 58 -10.01 19.66 -28.48
C SER A 58 -9.34 18.43 -27.89
N ASP A 59 -8.24 18.64 -27.17
CA ASP A 59 -7.67 17.64 -26.26
C ASP A 59 -8.85 17.00 -25.53
N SER A 60 -9.21 15.79 -25.97
CA SER A 60 -10.15 14.97 -25.23
C SER A 60 -9.50 14.85 -23.87
N GLU A 61 -10.13 15.41 -22.84
CA GLU A 61 -9.73 15.26 -21.45
C GLU A 61 -9.26 13.83 -21.27
N ARG A 62 -7.94 13.66 -21.18
CA ARG A 62 -7.35 12.34 -21.05
C ARG A 62 -7.66 11.94 -19.63
N THR A 63 -8.86 11.39 -19.41
CA THR A 63 -9.29 10.87 -18.12
C THR A 63 -8.14 9.98 -17.65
N PRO A 64 -7.44 10.34 -16.56
CA PRO A 64 -6.32 9.53 -16.12
C PRO A 64 -6.85 8.10 -15.93
N PRO A 65 -6.12 7.08 -16.41
CA PRO A 65 -6.59 5.71 -16.30
C PRO A 65 -6.89 5.44 -14.84
N TYR A 66 -8.09 4.91 -14.55
CA TYR A 66 -8.44 4.53 -13.19
C TYR A 66 -7.33 3.66 -12.60
N VAL A 67 -6.73 4.11 -11.50
CA VAL A 67 -5.62 3.40 -10.85
C VAL A 67 -6.17 2.35 -9.90
N ALA A 68 -5.49 1.21 -9.82
CA ALA A 68 -5.84 0.16 -8.86
C ALA A 68 -5.51 0.64 -7.43
N ARG A 69 -6.49 0.51 -6.52
CA ARG A 69 -6.35 0.77 -5.10
C ARG A 69 -6.59 -0.51 -4.32
N ARG A 70 -5.70 -0.79 -3.37
CA ARG A 70 -5.59 -2.05 -2.66
C ARG A 70 -5.81 -1.85 -1.17
N LEU A 71 -6.75 -2.59 -0.61
CA LEU A 71 -7.07 -2.58 0.81
C LEU A 71 -6.70 -3.94 1.42
N ILE A 72 -5.89 -3.93 2.46
CA ILE A 72 -5.54 -5.09 3.26
C ILE A 72 -6.30 -4.99 4.58
N LEU A 73 -7.22 -5.92 4.85
CA LEU A 73 -7.89 -6.04 6.15
C LEU A 73 -7.26 -7.18 6.93
N LEU A 74 -6.40 -6.84 7.89
CA LEU A 74 -5.65 -7.79 8.70
C LEU A 74 -6.22 -7.88 10.13
N ARG A 75 -6.68 -9.06 10.52
CA ARG A 75 -6.94 -9.36 11.94
C ARG A 75 -5.61 -9.57 12.65
N HIS A 76 -5.46 -9.00 13.86
CA HIS A 76 -4.26 -9.20 14.68
C HIS A 76 -3.88 -10.69 14.87
N ALA A 77 -2.61 -10.95 15.15
CA ALA A 77 -2.11 -12.30 15.40
C ALA A 77 -2.58 -12.85 16.76
N ASN A 78 -2.43 -14.16 17.00
CA ASN A 78 -2.97 -14.80 18.20
C ASN A 78 -2.38 -14.19 19.50
N SER A 79 -3.27 -13.86 20.44
CA SER A 79 -2.91 -13.22 21.72
C SER A 79 -2.87 -14.22 22.88
N SER A 80 -2.03 -13.96 23.88
CA SER A 80 -1.90 -14.79 25.08
C SER A 80 -3.04 -14.50 26.08
N TRP A 81 -3.43 -15.52 26.83
CA TRP A 81 -4.38 -15.44 27.95
C TRP A 81 -3.74 -15.90 29.28
N GLU A 82 -2.41 -16.07 29.30
CA GLU A 82 -1.69 -16.66 30.44
C GLU A 82 -1.71 -15.79 31.68
N ASP A 83 -1.77 -14.46 31.52
CA ASP A 83 -1.91 -13.53 32.64
C ASP A 83 -3.36 -13.00 32.72
N PRO A 84 -4.19 -13.53 33.64
CA PRO A 84 -5.56 -13.09 33.81
C PRO A 84 -5.70 -11.72 34.47
N SER A 85 -4.61 -11.13 34.98
CA SER A 85 -4.63 -9.81 35.62
C SER A 85 -4.60 -8.65 34.61
N LEU A 86 -4.22 -8.93 33.37
CA LEU A 86 -4.16 -7.93 32.30
C LEU A 86 -5.56 -7.57 31.79
N LYS A 87 -5.75 -6.27 31.51
CA LYS A 87 -6.91 -5.80 30.76
C LYS A 87 -6.83 -6.34 29.33
N ASP A 88 -7.98 -6.55 28.69
CA ASP A 88 -7.98 -7.12 27.32
C ASP A 88 -7.11 -6.30 26.34
N HIS A 89 -7.17 -4.96 26.42
CA HIS A 89 -6.39 -4.05 25.58
C HIS A 89 -4.87 -4.26 25.71
N ASP A 90 -4.42 -4.66 26.90
CA ASP A 90 -3.01 -4.81 27.27
C ASP A 90 -2.47 -6.24 27.01
N ARG A 91 -3.31 -7.15 26.50
CA ARG A 91 -2.90 -8.54 26.26
C ARG A 91 -1.85 -8.64 25.15
N PRO A 92 -0.71 -9.32 25.41
CA PRO A 92 0.35 -9.50 24.43
C PRO A 92 0.03 -10.63 23.43
N LEU A 93 0.87 -10.78 22.42
CA LEU A 93 0.87 -11.93 21.52
C LEU A 93 1.35 -13.20 22.23
N SER A 94 0.74 -14.31 21.84
CA SER A 94 1.27 -15.66 22.12
C SER A 94 2.49 -15.95 21.22
N GLU A 95 3.34 -16.91 21.60
CA GLU A 95 4.47 -17.36 20.77
C GLU A 95 4.03 -17.76 19.35
N THR A 96 2.93 -18.51 19.23
CA THR A 96 2.34 -18.87 17.92
C THR A 96 1.92 -17.63 17.13
N GLY A 97 1.34 -16.64 17.79
CA GLY A 97 0.95 -15.37 17.16
C GLY A 97 2.15 -14.60 16.63
N GLN A 98 3.26 -14.58 17.38
CA GLN A 98 4.50 -13.96 16.93
C GLN A 98 5.04 -14.65 15.66
N ALA A 99 5.09 -15.98 15.66
CA ALA A 99 5.52 -16.77 14.51
C ALA A 99 4.60 -16.59 13.28
N ASP A 100 3.31 -16.43 13.49
CA ASP A 100 2.34 -16.20 12.42
C ASP A 100 2.48 -14.81 11.79
N ALA A 101 2.74 -13.77 12.59
CA ALA A 101 3.02 -12.42 12.09
C ALA A 101 4.25 -12.41 11.15
N VAL A 102 5.31 -13.15 11.50
CA VAL A 102 6.48 -13.35 10.63
C VAL A 102 6.05 -13.95 9.28
N LYS A 103 5.34 -15.08 9.29
CA LYS A 103 4.92 -15.78 8.05
C LYS A 103 4.06 -14.88 7.17
N VAL A 104 3.10 -14.16 7.75
CA VAL A 104 2.17 -13.31 7.00
C VAL A 104 2.90 -12.09 6.41
N SER A 105 3.85 -11.49 7.12
CA SER A 105 4.66 -10.40 6.57
C SER A 105 5.41 -10.80 5.29
N HIS A 106 6.08 -11.96 5.30
CA HIS A 106 6.79 -12.46 4.12
C HIS A 106 5.85 -12.81 2.97
N LYS A 107 4.68 -13.40 3.25
CA LYS A 107 3.70 -13.70 2.20
C LYS A 107 3.16 -12.44 1.53
N LEU A 108 2.82 -11.41 2.32
CA LEU A 108 2.39 -10.13 1.77
C LEU A 108 3.50 -9.50 0.90
N GLN A 109 4.77 -9.60 1.32
CA GLN A 109 5.91 -9.17 0.50
C GLN A 109 6.01 -9.94 -0.81
N GLN A 110 5.95 -11.28 -0.76
CA GLN A 110 6.04 -12.15 -1.93
C GLN A 110 4.93 -11.88 -2.94
N LEU A 111 3.71 -11.58 -2.45
CA LEU A 111 2.57 -11.24 -3.29
C LEU A 111 2.60 -9.79 -3.81
N GLY A 112 3.55 -8.96 -3.35
CA GLY A 112 3.61 -7.53 -3.69
C GLY A 112 2.52 -6.68 -3.04
N TRP A 113 1.96 -7.14 -1.92
CA TRP A 113 0.96 -6.44 -1.10
C TRP A 113 1.63 -5.73 0.07
N ILE A 114 2.54 -4.82 -0.24
CA ILE A 114 3.19 -3.94 0.76
C ILE A 114 2.38 -2.65 0.88
N PRO A 115 1.87 -2.30 2.08
CA PRO A 115 1.13 -1.06 2.27
C PRO A 115 2.06 0.15 2.26
N GLN A 116 1.55 1.28 1.79
CA GLN A 116 2.17 2.60 1.95
C GLN A 116 1.63 3.32 3.19
N LEU A 117 0.40 2.98 3.62
CA LEU A 117 -0.24 3.48 4.83
C LEU A 117 -0.81 2.32 5.66
N ILE A 118 -0.54 2.34 6.96
CA ILE A 118 -1.02 1.38 7.94
C ILE A 118 -1.84 2.11 9.00
N LEU A 119 -3.11 1.75 9.07
CA LEU A 119 -4.05 2.22 10.09
C LEU A 119 -4.30 1.06 11.05
N SER A 120 -3.89 1.18 12.31
CA SER A 120 -3.90 0.04 13.25
C SER A 120 -4.61 0.39 14.54
N SER A 121 -5.34 -0.55 15.13
CA SER A 121 -5.78 -0.40 16.53
C SER A 121 -4.58 -0.21 17.46
N ASN A 122 -4.78 0.54 18.54
CA ASN A 122 -3.74 0.84 19.52
C ASN A 122 -3.54 -0.24 20.61
N ALA A 123 -4.26 -1.37 20.54
CA ALA A 123 -4.10 -2.49 21.47
C ALA A 123 -2.69 -3.10 21.41
N VAL A 124 -2.22 -3.71 22.51
CA VAL A 124 -0.87 -4.26 22.59
C VAL A 124 -0.64 -5.33 21.52
N ARG A 125 -1.55 -6.31 21.39
CA ARG A 125 -1.48 -7.36 20.36
C ARG A 125 -1.41 -6.84 18.91
N THR A 126 -2.06 -5.72 18.57
CA THR A 126 -1.95 -5.14 17.21
C THR A 126 -0.63 -4.40 17.03
N ARG A 127 -0.14 -3.70 18.07
CA ARG A 127 1.19 -3.07 18.05
C ARG A 127 2.31 -4.09 17.88
N GLU A 128 2.26 -5.17 18.65
CA GLU A 128 3.25 -6.25 18.56
C GLU A 128 3.19 -6.98 17.22
N THR A 129 1.98 -7.25 16.70
CA THR A 129 1.82 -7.83 15.34
C THR A 129 2.54 -6.96 14.31
N LEU A 130 2.27 -5.66 14.30
CA LEU A 130 2.90 -4.73 13.35
C LEU A 130 4.41 -4.64 13.56
N THR A 131 4.87 -4.55 14.82
CA THR A 131 6.30 -4.44 15.15
C THR A 131 7.07 -5.64 14.59
N ILE A 132 6.54 -6.84 14.74
CA ILE A 132 7.15 -8.05 14.18
C ILE A 132 7.18 -7.96 12.65
N MET A 133 6.08 -7.60 11.99
CA MET A 133 6.04 -7.46 10.54
C MET A 133 7.10 -6.46 10.02
N GLN A 134 7.29 -5.34 10.72
CA GLN A 134 8.30 -4.32 10.40
C GLN A 134 9.74 -4.82 10.57
N GLN A 135 9.99 -5.67 11.57
CA GLN A 135 11.29 -6.30 11.78
C GLN A 135 11.65 -7.31 10.68
N GLN A 136 10.64 -7.97 10.09
CA GLN A 136 10.86 -9.00 9.08
C GLN A 136 10.94 -8.45 7.65
N VAL A 137 10.16 -7.42 7.35
CA VAL A 137 9.99 -6.91 5.98
C VAL A 137 10.10 -5.39 5.96
N ARG A 138 11.14 -4.90 5.29
CA ARG A 138 11.46 -3.47 5.15
C ARG A 138 10.29 -2.62 4.64
N GLY A 139 9.47 -3.15 3.74
CA GLY A 139 8.31 -2.44 3.20
C GLY A 139 7.29 -2.01 4.27
N PHE A 140 7.11 -2.78 5.34
CA PHE A 140 6.24 -2.39 6.46
C PHE A 140 6.89 -1.32 7.34
N LEU A 141 8.22 -1.29 7.42
CA LEU A 141 8.97 -0.28 8.17
C LEU A 141 8.91 1.09 7.48
N GLU A 142 8.84 1.11 6.16
CA GLU A 142 8.78 2.34 5.35
C GLU A 142 7.36 2.91 5.23
N ALA A 143 6.33 2.14 5.60
CA ALA A 143 4.95 2.58 5.55
C ALA A 143 4.66 3.67 6.59
N GLU A 144 3.80 4.62 6.24
CA GLU A 144 3.23 5.58 7.19
C GLU A 144 2.30 4.84 8.18
N VAL A 145 2.43 5.09 9.49
CA VAL A 145 1.66 4.37 10.52
C VAL A 145 0.86 5.32 11.39
N HIS A 146 -0.44 5.06 11.53
CA HIS A 146 -1.32 5.73 12.50
C HIS A 146 -2.04 4.71 13.38
N TYR A 147 -2.06 5.01 14.69
CA TYR A 147 -2.79 4.21 15.66
C TYR A 147 -4.16 4.82 15.95
N ILE A 148 -5.22 4.12 15.54
CA ILE A 148 -6.60 4.57 15.59
C ILE A 148 -7.30 3.89 16.77
N SER A 149 -7.49 4.60 17.88
CA SER A 149 -8.11 4.03 19.09
C SER A 149 -9.51 3.48 18.83
N SER A 150 -10.29 4.12 17.95
CA SER A 150 -11.64 3.65 17.59
C SER A 150 -11.64 2.29 16.88
N PHE A 151 -10.53 1.83 16.29
CA PHE A 151 -10.45 0.49 15.70
C PHE A 151 -10.56 -0.63 16.75
N TYR A 152 -10.31 -0.33 18.03
CA TYR A 152 -10.57 -1.27 19.13
C TYR A 152 -12.07 -1.36 19.45
N SER A 153 -12.73 -0.21 19.64
CA SER A 153 -14.13 -0.16 20.07
C SER A 153 -15.12 -0.51 18.95
N ILE A 154 -14.87 -0.03 17.73
CA ILE A 154 -15.78 -0.24 16.59
C ILE A 154 -15.89 -1.72 16.22
N ALA A 155 -14.85 -2.50 16.47
CA ALA A 155 -14.82 -3.92 16.14
C ALA A 155 -15.83 -4.76 16.94
N ALA A 156 -16.37 -4.20 18.03
CA ALA A 156 -17.43 -4.78 18.84
C ALA A 156 -18.83 -4.21 18.52
N MET A 157 -18.94 -3.28 17.56
CA MET A 157 -20.18 -2.64 17.15
C MET A 157 -20.64 -3.20 15.80
N ASP A 158 -21.64 -4.07 15.83
CA ASP A 158 -22.19 -4.72 14.64
C ASP A 158 -22.69 -3.69 13.62
N GLY A 159 -22.42 -3.93 12.34
CA GLY A 159 -22.89 -3.13 11.20
C GLY A 159 -22.10 -1.86 10.90
N GLN A 160 -21.20 -1.44 11.79
CA GLN A 160 -20.60 -0.08 11.73
C GLN A 160 -19.14 -0.06 11.28
N THR A 161 -18.46 -1.22 11.28
CA THR A 161 -17.01 -1.24 11.03
C THR A 161 -16.67 -0.84 9.58
N ALA A 162 -17.44 -1.25 8.58
CA ALA A 162 -17.15 -0.93 7.17
C ALA A 162 -17.18 0.58 6.90
N GLU A 163 -18.26 1.25 7.33
CA GLU A 163 -18.41 2.70 7.19
C GLU A 163 -17.33 3.47 7.95
N HIS A 164 -17.02 3.04 9.18
CA HIS A 164 -15.95 3.64 9.97
C HIS A 164 -14.58 3.49 9.31
N LEU A 165 -14.26 2.31 8.77
CA LEU A 165 -13.02 2.09 8.02
C LEU A 165 -12.94 2.98 6.79
N GLN A 166 -14.02 3.09 6.00
CA GLN A 166 -14.07 4.00 4.86
C GLN A 166 -13.75 5.44 5.28
N HIS A 167 -14.43 5.97 6.30
CA HIS A 167 -14.19 7.33 6.79
C HIS A 167 -12.74 7.56 7.23
N VAL A 168 -12.16 6.63 8.00
CA VAL A 168 -10.77 6.76 8.46
C VAL A 168 -9.79 6.63 7.29
N ILE A 169 -10.02 5.72 6.33
CA ILE A 169 -9.16 5.58 5.16
C ILE A 169 -9.18 6.86 4.33
N CYS A 170 -10.35 7.42 4.01
CA CYS A 170 -10.43 8.67 3.25
C CYS A 170 -9.79 9.85 4.00
N ASN A 171 -9.90 9.90 5.33
CA ASN A 171 -9.33 10.99 6.12
C ASN A 171 -7.79 10.97 6.21
N TYR A 172 -7.18 9.79 6.26
CA TYR A 172 -5.72 9.66 6.43
C TYR A 172 -4.97 9.43 5.12
N SER A 173 -5.65 8.94 4.09
CA SER A 173 -5.01 8.56 2.83
C SER A 173 -4.93 9.73 1.85
N ARG A 174 -4.02 9.60 0.91
CA ARG A 174 -3.78 10.55 -0.18
C ARG A 174 -3.88 9.82 -1.52
N ASP A 175 -4.02 10.57 -2.61
CA ASP A 175 -4.21 9.96 -3.93
C ASP A 175 -2.99 9.15 -4.40
N ASP A 176 -1.78 9.47 -3.93
CA ASP A 176 -0.53 8.75 -4.22
C ASP A 176 -0.35 7.46 -3.38
N ILE A 177 -1.14 7.29 -2.32
CA ILE A 177 -1.20 6.04 -1.54
C ILE A 177 -2.15 5.09 -2.26
N LEU A 178 -1.60 4.03 -2.86
CA LEU A 178 -2.36 3.03 -3.61
C LEU A 178 -2.66 1.77 -2.79
N THR A 179 -1.86 1.46 -1.77
CA THR A 179 -2.10 0.30 -0.88
C THR A 179 -2.22 0.74 0.57
N VAL A 180 -3.37 0.48 1.18
CA VAL A 180 -3.65 0.75 2.59
C VAL A 180 -3.86 -0.57 3.32
N MET A 181 -3.27 -0.70 4.51
CA MET A 181 -3.57 -1.78 5.44
C MET A 181 -4.32 -1.25 6.66
N CYS A 182 -5.47 -1.83 6.95
CA CYS A 182 -6.16 -1.64 8.22
C CYS A 182 -5.96 -2.90 9.08
N MET A 183 -5.45 -2.72 10.31
CA MET A 183 -5.24 -3.80 11.27
C MET A 183 -6.13 -3.63 12.51
N GLY A 184 -6.88 -4.68 12.85
CA GLY A 184 -7.85 -4.61 13.94
C GLY A 184 -8.30 -5.98 14.43
N HIS A 185 -9.58 -6.05 14.82
CA HIS A 185 -10.14 -7.15 15.61
C HIS A 185 -11.40 -7.70 14.95
N ASN A 186 -11.69 -8.97 15.22
CA ASN A 186 -13.02 -9.52 14.96
C ASN A 186 -13.96 -9.15 16.12
N ARG A 187 -15.27 -9.00 15.88
CA ARG A 187 -16.01 -9.35 14.65
C ARG A 187 -15.90 -8.33 13.51
N GLY A 188 -15.65 -7.06 13.82
CA GLY A 188 -15.72 -5.97 12.83
C GLY A 188 -14.88 -6.13 11.56
N TRP A 189 -13.65 -6.67 11.62
CA TRP A 189 -12.82 -6.83 10.40
C TRP A 189 -13.38 -7.84 9.41
N GLU A 190 -13.91 -8.95 9.93
CA GLU A 190 -14.56 -9.99 9.13
C GLU A 190 -15.84 -9.48 8.49
N GLU A 191 -16.63 -8.75 9.26
CA GLU A 191 -17.84 -8.09 8.78
C GLU A 191 -17.50 -7.06 7.69
N ALA A 192 -16.53 -6.18 7.92
CA ALA A 192 -16.15 -5.17 6.94
C ALA A 192 -15.63 -5.80 5.64
N ALA A 193 -14.80 -6.85 5.73
CA ALA A 193 -14.36 -7.59 4.54
C ALA A 193 -15.56 -8.19 3.79
N SER A 194 -16.55 -8.74 4.52
CA SER A 194 -17.75 -9.31 3.93
C SER A 194 -18.63 -8.25 3.26
N MET A 195 -18.83 -7.11 3.92
CA MET A 195 -19.61 -5.99 3.39
C MET A 195 -18.98 -5.37 2.14
N PHE A 196 -17.66 -5.14 2.15
CA PHE A 196 -16.98 -4.56 0.98
C PHE A 196 -17.00 -5.49 -0.23
N THR A 197 -16.85 -6.80 -0.02
CA THR A 197 -16.78 -7.79 -1.12
C THR A 197 -18.13 -8.35 -1.53
N GLY A 198 -19.16 -8.22 -0.69
CA GLY A 198 -20.48 -8.82 -0.92
C GLY A 198 -20.50 -10.34 -0.74
N ALA A 199 -19.42 -10.92 -0.25
CA ALA A 199 -19.26 -12.36 0.01
C ALA A 199 -19.05 -12.63 1.50
N SER A 200 -19.37 -13.84 1.97
CA SER A 200 -19.04 -14.24 3.35
C SER A 200 -17.54 -14.49 3.48
N ILE A 201 -16.86 -13.67 4.28
CA ILE A 201 -15.42 -13.79 4.56
C ILE A 201 -15.25 -14.25 6.01
N GLU A 202 -14.31 -15.16 6.26
CA GLU A 202 -13.88 -15.55 7.62
C GLU A 202 -12.42 -15.15 7.86
N LEU A 203 -12.17 -14.44 8.97
CA LEU A 203 -10.83 -14.01 9.37
C LEU A 203 -10.42 -14.64 10.71
N LYS A 204 -9.65 -15.72 10.65
CA LYS A 204 -8.90 -16.24 11.81
C LYS A 204 -7.77 -15.27 12.19
N THR A 205 -7.18 -15.48 13.37
CA THR A 205 -6.05 -14.66 13.83
C THR A 205 -4.93 -14.63 12.80
N CYS A 206 -4.39 -13.44 12.54
CA CYS A 206 -3.38 -13.20 11.51
C CYS A 206 -3.83 -13.44 10.05
N ASN A 207 -5.12 -13.65 9.77
CA ASN A 207 -5.59 -13.65 8.38
C ASN A 207 -5.65 -12.22 7.83
N ALA A 208 -5.27 -12.05 6.56
CA ALA A 208 -5.41 -10.80 5.81
C ALA A 208 -6.32 -11.00 4.59
N ALA A 209 -7.41 -10.24 4.50
CA ALA A 209 -8.18 -10.14 3.26
C ALA A 209 -7.57 -9.10 2.33
N LEU A 210 -7.35 -9.47 1.08
CA LEU A 210 -6.76 -8.62 0.04
C LEU A 210 -7.88 -8.16 -0.91
N LEU A 211 -8.25 -6.90 -0.83
CA LEU A 211 -9.33 -6.30 -1.60
C LEU A 211 -8.76 -5.30 -2.60
N GLU A 212 -9.34 -5.22 -3.79
CA GLU A 212 -8.93 -4.30 -4.83
C GLU A 212 -10.13 -3.64 -5.50
N THR A 213 -10.00 -2.36 -5.83
CA THR A 213 -10.93 -1.61 -6.68
C THR A 213 -10.14 -0.61 -7.51
N THR A 214 -10.84 0.23 -8.28
CA THR A 214 -10.24 1.29 -9.09
C THR A 214 -10.85 2.65 -8.76
N GLY A 215 -10.04 3.70 -8.72
CA GLY A 215 -10.51 5.07 -8.48
C GLY A 215 -9.35 6.07 -8.48
N LYS A 216 -9.58 7.32 -8.90
CA LYS A 216 -8.54 8.36 -8.91
C LYS A 216 -8.19 8.84 -7.51
N SER A 217 -9.13 8.75 -6.57
CA SER A 217 -8.93 8.97 -5.12
C SER A 217 -9.51 7.80 -4.30
N TRP A 218 -9.23 7.79 -2.99
CA TRP A 218 -9.87 6.83 -2.07
C TRP A 218 -11.38 7.06 -1.95
N ASP A 219 -11.82 8.32 -1.90
CA ASP A 219 -13.24 8.67 -1.91
C ASP A 219 -13.96 8.17 -3.17
N GLU A 220 -13.37 8.38 -4.35
CA GLU A 220 -13.96 7.90 -5.61
C GLU A 220 -13.96 6.37 -5.66
N ALA A 221 -12.89 5.71 -5.20
CA ALA A 221 -12.82 4.25 -5.14
C ALA A 221 -13.91 3.65 -4.26
N PHE A 222 -14.17 4.23 -3.07
CA PHE A 222 -15.27 3.80 -2.21
C PHE A 222 -16.64 4.12 -2.82
N ALA A 223 -16.81 5.29 -3.45
CA ALA A 223 -18.07 5.65 -4.09
C ALA A 223 -18.42 4.76 -5.29
N LEU A 224 -17.43 4.39 -6.11
CA LEU A 224 -17.60 3.53 -7.28
C LEU A 224 -17.80 2.06 -6.90
N ALA A 225 -17.01 1.55 -5.95
CA ALA A 225 -17.13 0.17 -5.50
C ALA A 225 -18.39 -0.04 -4.65
N GLY A 226 -18.70 0.92 -3.78
CA GLY A 226 -19.72 0.75 -2.74
C GLY A 226 -19.46 -0.47 -1.85
N LEU A 227 -20.51 -0.90 -1.16
CA LEU A 227 -20.55 -2.22 -0.53
C LEU A 227 -20.83 -3.27 -1.62
N GLY A 228 -20.08 -4.37 -1.59
CA GLY A 228 -20.21 -5.46 -2.57
C GLY A 228 -19.38 -5.32 -3.84
N GLY A 229 -18.82 -4.15 -4.15
CA GLY A 229 -18.06 -3.95 -5.39
C GLY A 229 -16.55 -4.11 -5.27
N TRP A 230 -16.00 -4.37 -4.08
CA TRP A 230 -14.57 -4.64 -3.93
C TRP A 230 -14.24 -6.06 -4.39
N LYS A 231 -13.27 -6.19 -5.30
CA LYS A 231 -12.80 -7.50 -5.74
C LYS A 231 -11.92 -8.13 -4.67
N LEU A 232 -12.33 -9.28 -4.15
CA LEU A 232 -11.47 -10.12 -3.31
C LEU A 232 -10.39 -10.79 -4.16
N GLN A 233 -9.13 -10.45 -3.92
CA GLN A 233 -7.97 -11.04 -4.59
C GLN A 233 -7.48 -12.31 -3.87
N GLY A 234 -7.72 -12.41 -2.55
CA GLY A 234 -7.44 -13.61 -1.78
C GLY A 234 -7.43 -13.37 -0.27
N ILE A 235 -7.27 -14.45 0.49
CA ILE A 235 -7.04 -14.42 1.94
C ILE A 235 -5.64 -14.99 2.23
N VAL A 236 -4.75 -14.16 2.75
CA VAL A 236 -3.45 -14.61 3.25
C VAL A 236 -3.63 -15.20 4.63
N LYS A 237 -3.09 -16.40 4.85
CA LYS A 237 -3.14 -17.15 6.11
C LYS A 237 -1.73 -17.52 6.54
N PRO A 238 -1.45 -17.66 7.85
CA PRO A 238 -0.12 -18.07 8.31
C PRO A 238 0.24 -19.51 7.89
N SER A 239 -0.74 -20.42 7.82
CA SER A 239 -0.52 -21.87 7.67
C SER A 239 -0.47 -22.43 6.24
N THR A 240 -0.69 -21.62 5.21
CA THR A 240 -0.72 -22.12 3.83
C THR A 240 0.63 -21.90 3.15
N SER A 241 1.38 -22.95 2.86
CA SER A 241 2.45 -22.89 1.85
C SER A 241 1.82 -22.44 0.53
N LEU A 242 2.45 -21.47 -0.16
CA LEU A 242 2.05 -21.09 -1.52
C LEU A 242 2.01 -22.31 -2.44
#